data_AF-A0A4Q2RJF2-F1
#
_entry.id   AF-A0A4Q2RJF2-F1
#
_cell.length_a   1.000
_cell.length_b   1.000
_cell.length_c   1.000
_cell.angle_alpha   90.00
_cell.angle_beta   90.00
_cell.angle_gamma   90.00
#
_symmetry.space_group_name_H-M   'P 1'
#
loop_
_entity.id
_entity.type
_entity.pdbx_description
1 polymer ?
#
loop_
_entity_poly.entity_id
_entity_poly.type
_entity_poly.pdbx_seq_one_letter_code
_entity_poly.pdbx_strand_id
1 'polypeptide(L)'
;MGEEQLRSAVDAAMLPIVASLGPAGVVSAHWLPDRAGEPVVWVRVRDEASRVAVESYAWVLPQVQIILTRLAVPPEMVMRLRMEVTSAEAEDRLFEG
;
A
#
# COMPACT_ATOMS: atom_id res chain seq x y z
N MET A 1 -5.46 -1.87 20.64
CA MET A 1 -6.13 -2.86 19.78
C MET A 1 -5.37 -4.18 19.88
N GLY A 2 -6.05 -5.33 19.89
CA GLY A 2 -5.37 -6.63 19.87
C GLY A 2 -4.75 -6.94 18.50
N GLU A 3 -3.75 -7.82 18.44
CA GLU A 3 -3.03 -8.15 17.19
C GLU A 3 -3.95 -8.74 16.11
N GLU A 4 -4.87 -9.63 16.49
CA GLU A 4 -5.82 -10.24 15.56
C GLU A 4 -6.82 -9.21 15.00
N GLN A 5 -7.23 -8.25 15.83
CA GLN A 5 -8.09 -7.16 15.40
C GLN A 5 -7.36 -6.20 14.45
N LEU A 6 -6.06 -5.95 14.69
CA LEU A 6 -5.22 -5.20 13.75
C LEU A 6 -5.11 -5.90 12.40
N ARG A 7 -4.81 -7.20 12.43
CA ARG A 7 -4.66 -8.01 11.23
C ARG A 7 -5.95 -7.99 10.39
N SER A 8 -7.09 -8.22 11.04
CA SER A 8 -8.39 -8.17 10.36
C SER A 8 -8.71 -6.78 9.78
N ALA A 9 -8.37 -5.70 10.49
CA ALA A 9 -8.58 -4.34 10.02
C ALA A 9 -7.72 -4.01 8.78
N VAL A 10 -6.44 -4.42 8.82
CA VAL A 10 -5.48 -4.25 7.73
C VAL A 10 -5.89 -5.07 6.50
N ASP A 11 -6.25 -6.35 6.69
CA ASP A 11 -6.68 -7.22 5.59
C ASP A 11 -7.93 -6.66 4.91
N ALA A 12 -8.89 -6.16 5.70
CA ALA A 12 -10.09 -5.52 5.20
C ALA A 12 -9.80 -4.23 4.40
N ALA A 13 -8.65 -3.57 4.63
CA ALA A 13 -8.26 -2.33 3.96
C ALA A 13 -7.66 -2.53 2.57
N MET A 14 -7.09 -3.70 2.28
CA MET A 14 -6.37 -3.93 1.02
C MET A 14 -7.28 -3.79 -0.20
N LEU A 15 -8.47 -4.38 -0.16
CA LEU A 15 -9.41 -4.31 -1.29
C LEU A 15 -9.92 -2.87 -1.55
N PRO A 16 -10.35 -2.09 -0.54
CA PRO A 16 -10.69 -0.68 -0.73
C PRO A 16 -9.53 0.17 -1.25
N ILE A 17 -8.28 -0.10 -0.84
CA ILE A 17 -7.09 0.57 -1.37
C ILE A 17 -6.96 0.30 -2.87
N VAL A 18 -6.99 -0.97 -3.29
CA VAL A 18 -6.89 -1.34 -4.71
C VAL A 18 -8.04 -0.72 -5.52
N ALA A 19 -9.27 -0.80 -5.02
CA ALA A 19 -10.43 -0.22 -5.70
C ALA A 19 -10.33 1.31 -5.84
N SER A 20 -9.85 1.99 -4.81
CA SER A 20 -9.70 3.45 -4.82
C SER A 20 -8.55 3.94 -5.69
N LEU A 21 -7.46 3.15 -5.78
CA LEU A 21 -6.25 3.54 -6.52
C LEU A 21 -6.19 2.95 -7.93
N GLY A 22 -7.16 2.10 -8.32
CA GLY A 22 -7.26 1.52 -9.65
C GLY A 22 -7.15 2.52 -10.81
N PRO A 23 -7.79 3.72 -10.76
CA PRO A 23 -7.61 4.75 -11.78
C PRO A 23 -6.18 5.27 -11.93
N ALA A 24 -5.35 5.15 -10.90
CA ALA A 24 -3.92 5.50 -10.94
C ALA A 24 -3.03 4.33 -11.41
N GLY A 25 -3.61 3.18 -11.78
CA GLY A 25 -2.89 2.03 -12.31
C GLY A 25 -2.52 0.95 -11.27
N VAL A 26 -3.01 1.06 -10.03
CA VAL A 26 -2.80 0.07 -8.98
C VAL A 26 -3.58 -1.22 -9.25
N VAL A 27 -2.91 -2.36 -9.12
CA VAL A 27 -3.48 -3.69 -9.38
C VAL A 27 -3.50 -4.60 -8.15
N SER A 28 -2.60 -4.39 -7.19
CA SER A 28 -2.65 -5.07 -5.89
C SER A 28 -2.05 -4.20 -4.78
N ALA A 29 -2.43 -4.50 -3.54
CA ALA A 29 -1.89 -3.88 -2.35
C ALA A 29 -1.70 -4.93 -1.26
N HIS A 30 -0.62 -4.79 -0.49
CA HIS A 30 -0.27 -5.70 0.60
C HIS A 30 0.23 -4.90 1.79
N TRP A 31 -0.05 -5.39 2.99
CA TRP A 31 0.54 -4.86 4.22
C TRP A 31 1.63 -5.80 4.70
N LEU A 32 2.86 -5.32 4.73
CA LEU A 32 3.99 -6.08 5.24
C LEU A 32 4.94 -5.12 5.96
N PRO A 33 5.34 -5.41 7.21
CA PRO A 33 6.30 -4.58 7.90
C PRO A 33 7.67 -4.62 7.20
N ASP A 34 8.45 -3.56 7.33
CA ASP A 34 9.83 -3.57 6.87
C ASP A 34 10.76 -4.29 7.85
N ARG A 35 12.08 -4.28 7.57
CA ARG A 35 13.09 -4.94 8.41
C ARG A 35 13.16 -4.38 9.84
N ALA A 36 12.73 -3.14 10.05
CA ALA A 36 12.67 -2.51 11.37
C ALA A 36 11.32 -2.78 12.08
N GLY A 37 10.38 -3.44 11.41
CA GLY A 37 9.03 -3.69 11.92
C GLY A 37 8.05 -2.54 11.67
N GLU A 38 8.45 -1.52 10.91
CA GLU A 38 7.57 -0.37 10.63
C GLU A 38 6.51 -0.72 9.57
N PRO A 39 5.30 -0.16 9.67
CA PRO A 39 4.19 -0.50 8.80
C PRO A 39 4.44 0.03 7.37
N VAL A 40 4.33 -0.87 6.38
CA VAL A 40 4.42 -0.52 4.96
C VAL A 40 3.23 -1.09 4.20
N VAL A 41 2.58 -0.23 3.40
CA VAL A 41 1.67 -0.67 2.34
C VAL A 41 2.47 -0.76 1.04
N TRP A 42 2.57 -1.96 0.51
CA TRP A 42 3.20 -2.26 -0.77
C TRP A 42 2.14 -2.25 -1.85
N VAL A 43 2.33 -1.42 -2.85
CA VAL A 43 1.41 -1.25 -3.97
C VAL A 43 2.08 -1.74 -5.24
N ARG A 44 1.39 -2.60 -5.99
CA ARG A 44 1.82 -3.03 -7.32
C ARG A 44 1.03 -2.30 -8.37
N VAL A 45 1.71 -1.80 -9.39
CA VAL A 45 1.11 -1.19 -10.59
C VAL A 45 1.38 -2.04 -11.82
N ARG A 46 0.68 -1.72 -12.92
CA ARG A 46 0.79 -2.47 -14.19
C ARG A 46 2.18 -2.38 -14.83
N ASP A 47 2.74 -1.18 -14.91
CA ASP A 47 3.96 -0.89 -15.68
C ASP A 47 4.78 0.23 -15.00
N GLU A 48 5.99 0.44 -15.50
CA GLU A 48 6.93 1.41 -14.92
C GLU A 48 6.45 2.86 -15.04
N ALA A 49 5.76 3.19 -16.14
CA ALA A 49 5.18 4.52 -16.33
C ALA A 49 4.12 4.83 -15.25
N SER A 50 3.28 3.84 -14.93
CA SER A 50 2.31 3.92 -13.84
C SER A 50 2.99 4.06 -12.48
N ARG A 51 4.16 3.44 -12.27
CA ARG A 51 4.91 3.54 -11.00
C ARG A 51 5.35 4.98 -10.75
N VAL A 52 5.97 5.59 -11.76
CA VAL A 52 6.39 7.01 -11.72
C VAL A 52 5.19 7.93 -11.53
N ALA A 53 4.06 7.65 -12.17
CA ALA A 53 2.84 8.45 -12.01
C ALA A 53 2.30 8.38 -10.57
N VAL A 54 2.14 7.17 -10.01
CA VAL A 54 1.65 6.96 -8.64
C VAL A 54 2.56 7.65 -7.61
N GLU A 55 3.89 7.55 -7.78
CA GLU A 55 4.86 8.22 -6.92
C GLU A 55 4.78 9.74 -6.99
N SER A 56 4.35 10.30 -8.12
CA SER A 56 4.18 11.76 -8.29
C SER A 56 2.89 12.31 -7.68
N TYR A 57 1.90 11.45 -7.43
CA TYR A 57 0.58 11.87 -6.97
C TYR A 57 0.55 12.11 -5.45
N ALA A 58 0.60 13.38 -5.05
CA ALA A 58 0.55 13.80 -3.64
C ALA A 58 -0.71 13.32 -2.87
N TRP A 59 -1.77 12.90 -3.56
CA TRP A 59 -3.02 12.44 -2.96
C TRP A 59 -3.04 10.94 -2.62
N VAL A 60 -2.12 10.13 -3.15
CA VAL A 60 -2.19 8.67 -3.02
C VAL A 60 -1.98 8.23 -1.58
N LEU A 61 -0.89 8.68 -0.93
CA LEU A 61 -0.64 8.33 0.47
C LEU A 61 -1.77 8.81 1.41
N PRO A 62 -2.26 10.06 1.33
CA PRO A 62 -3.45 10.48 2.09
C PRO A 62 -4.67 9.59 1.87
N GLN A 63 -4.93 9.13 0.65
CA GLN A 63 -6.06 8.25 0.36
C GLN A 63 -5.92 6.89 1.04
N VAL A 64 -4.72 6.31 1.04
CA VAL A 64 -4.41 5.07 1.78
C VAL A 64 -4.64 5.28 3.28
N GLN A 65 -4.15 6.38 3.84
CA GLN A 65 -4.31 6.72 5.26
C GLN A 65 -5.78 6.89 5.65
N ILE A 66 -6.60 7.52 4.80
CA ILE A 66 -8.05 7.67 5.01
C ILE A 66 -8.73 6.30 5.07
N ILE A 67 -8.39 5.38 4.16
CA ILE A 67 -8.99 4.05 4.13
C ILE A 67 -8.63 3.25 5.38
N LEU A 68 -7.36 3.25 5.78
CA LEU A 68 -6.89 2.57 6.98
C LEU A 68 -7.55 3.14 8.25
N THR A 69 -7.66 4.46 8.34
CA THR A 69 -8.35 5.14 9.46
C THR A 69 -9.82 4.73 9.54
N ARG A 70 -10.53 4.66 8.41
CA ARG A 70 -11.94 4.24 8.36
C ARG A 70 -12.16 2.80 8.79
N LEU A 71 -11.13 1.96 8.67
CA LEU A 71 -11.16 0.55 9.06
C LEU A 71 -10.50 0.30 10.42
N ALA A 72 -10.37 1.34 11.24
CA ALA A 72 -9.90 1.27 12.63
C ALA A 72 -8.44 0.83 12.80
N VAL A 73 -7.59 1.01 11.79
CA VAL A 73 -6.13 0.95 11.99
C VAL A 73 -5.72 2.12 12.90
N PRO A 74 -4.85 1.92 13.91
CA PRO A 74 -4.57 2.94 14.90
C PRO A 74 -3.94 4.18 14.27
N PRO A 75 -4.36 5.40 14.66
CA PRO A 75 -3.86 6.64 14.07
C PRO A 75 -2.34 6.76 14.11
N GLU A 76 -1.70 6.36 15.21
CA GLU A 76 -0.25 6.39 15.36
C GLU A 76 0.47 5.50 14.34
N MET A 77 -0.15 4.40 13.92
CA MET A 77 0.37 3.50 12.91
C MET A 77 0.14 4.05 11.50
N VAL A 78 -1.03 4.64 11.26
CA VAL A 78 -1.37 5.32 10.00
C VAL A 78 -0.43 6.51 9.74
N MET A 79 -0.07 7.26 10.79
CA MET A 79 0.83 8.41 10.70
C MET A 79 2.30 8.02 10.47
N ARG A 80 2.71 6.81 10.89
CA ARG A 80 4.04 6.24 10.59
C ARG A 80 4.08 5.45 9.28
N LEU A 81 2.94 5.30 8.61
CA LEU A 81 2.85 4.48 7.42
C LEU A 81 3.77 4.98 6.32
N ARG A 82 4.57 4.06 5.79
CA ARG A 82 5.25 4.21 4.50
C ARG A 82 4.47 3.50 3.40
N MET A 83 4.53 4.04 2.20
CA MET A 83 4.01 3.38 1.01
C MET A 83 5.18 3.10 0.08
N GLU A 84 5.24 1.88 -0.44
CA GLU A 84 6.22 1.46 -1.45
C GLU A 84 5.48 1.04 -2.71
N VAL A 85 6.02 1.41 -3.88
CA VAL A 85 5.38 1.15 -5.17
C VAL A 85 6.33 0.33 -6.05
N THR A 86 5.82 -0.76 -6.61
CA THR A 86 6.55 -1.61 -7.56
C THR A 86 5.72 -1.79 -8.84
N SER A 87 6.39 -2.16 -9.94
CA SER A 87 5.76 -2.51 -11.21
C SER A 87 5.99 -4.00 -11.51
N ALA A 88 5.13 -4.60 -12.34
CA ALA A 88 5.35 -5.97 -12.82
C ALA A 88 6.72 -6.11 -13.50
N GLU A 89 7.11 -5.12 -14.30
CA GLU A 89 8.42 -5.08 -14.97
C GLU A 89 9.59 -5.00 -13.98
N ALA A 90 9.43 -4.26 -12.86
CA ALA A 90 10.45 -4.20 -11.83
C ALA A 90 10.59 -5.52 -11.08
N GLU A 91 9.49 -6.23 -10.84
CA GLU A 91 9.49 -7.56 -10.26
C GLU A 91 10.17 -8.58 -11.19
N ASP A 92 9.87 -8.56 -12.48
CA ASP A 92 10.47 -9.48 -13.46
C ASP A 92 12.00 -9.37 -13.48
N ARG A 93 12.53 -8.13 -13.42
CA ARG A 93 13.98 -7.86 -13.36
C ARG A 93 14.67 -8.45 -12.13
N LEU A 94 13.95 -8.73 -11.03
CA LEU A 94 14.55 -9.34 -9.83
C LEU A 94 14.91 -10.82 -10.04
N PHE A 95 14.29 -11.48 -11.01
CA PHE A 95 14.47 -12.91 -11.28
C PHE A 95 15.32 -13.21 -12.52
N GLU A 96 15.77 -12.18 -13.23
CA GLU A 96 16.67 -12.29 -14.39
C GLU A 96 18.18 -12.32 -14.01
N GLY A 97 18.49 -12.31 -12.71
CA GLY A 97 19.85 -12.29 -12.15
C GLY A 97 20.44 -13.66 -11.80
#